data_AF-A0A835I7Q4-F1
#
_entry.id   AF-A0A835I7Q4-F1
#
_cell.length_a   1.000
_cell.length_b   1.000
_cell.length_c   1.000
_cell.angle_alpha   90.00
_cell.angle_beta   90.00
_cell.angle_gamma   90.00
#
_symmetry.space_group_name_H-M   'P 1'
#
loop_
_entity.id
_entity.type
_entity.pdbx_description
1 polymer ?
#
loop_
_entity_poly.entity_id
_entity_poly.type
_entity_poly.pdbx_seq_one_letter_code
_entity_poly.pdbx_strand_id
1 'polypeptide(L)'
;GSDFFVYVVGISIVRNISELPQSDHGNERLSHMTVAGSILHGMKEVEVWLQTFAPGSRTPIHRHSCEVVFIVLKGSGAFFLASSSHGPNLGKPQEFPIFSNSTFHIPVNDVH
;
A
#
# COMPACT_ATOMS: atom_id res chain seq x y z
N GLY A 1 -32.41 10.14 -8.95
CA GLY A 1 -31.71 11.43 -8.82
C GLY A 1 -30.50 11.35 -9.71
N SER A 2 -30.29 12.33 -10.58
CA SER A 2 -29.17 12.34 -11.52
C SER A 2 -27.87 12.69 -10.78
N ASP A 3 -26.98 11.71 -10.62
CA ASP A 3 -25.63 11.96 -10.11
C ASP A 3 -24.88 12.86 -11.09
N PHE A 4 -24.40 13.99 -10.58
CA PHE A 4 -23.54 14.91 -11.30
C PHE A 4 -22.12 14.33 -11.33
N PHE A 5 -21.72 13.78 -12.47
CA PHE A 5 -20.33 13.38 -12.69
C PHE A 5 -19.51 14.59 -13.11
N VAL A 6 -18.58 15.00 -12.26
CA VAL A 6 -17.57 16.02 -12.60
C VAL A 6 -16.31 15.29 -13.07
N TYR A 7 -15.91 15.52 -14.31
CA TYR A 7 -14.74 14.92 -14.92
C TYR A 7 -13.62 15.95 -15.09
N VAL A 8 -12.37 15.52 -14.91
CA VAL A 8 -11.17 16.22 -15.37
C VAL A 8 -10.43 15.27 -16.30
N VAL A 9 -10.27 15.67 -17.56
CA VAL A 9 -9.56 14.86 -18.59
C VAL A 9 -10.12 13.42 -18.69
N GLY A 10 -11.45 13.26 -18.63
CA GLY A 10 -12.12 11.96 -18.75
C GLY A 10 -12.08 11.07 -17.49
N ILE A 11 -11.50 11.55 -16.39
CA ILE A 11 -11.43 10.83 -15.11
C ILE A 11 -12.42 11.48 -14.13
N SER A 12 -13.25 10.66 -13.47
CA SER A 12 -14.17 11.17 -12.45
C SER A 12 -13.39 11.71 -11.26
N ILE A 13 -13.70 12.96 -10.84
CA ILE A 13 -13.10 13.60 -9.67
C ILE A 13 -13.47 12.82 -8.39
N VAL A 14 -14.73 12.40 -8.29
CA VAL A 14 -15.25 11.64 -7.17
C VAL A 14 -15.47 10.20 -7.62
N ARG A 15 -14.96 9.24 -6.85
CA ARG A 15 -15.09 7.81 -7.15
C ARG A 15 -15.54 7.06 -5.90
N ASN A 16 -16.49 6.15 -6.07
CA ASN A 16 -16.89 5.25 -5.01
C ASN A 16 -15.88 4.10 -4.88
N ILE A 17 -15.14 4.05 -3.76
CA ILE A 17 -14.11 3.04 -3.52
C ILE A 17 -14.71 1.62 -3.53
N SER A 18 -15.96 1.44 -3.09
CA SER A 18 -16.60 0.11 -3.09
C SER A 18 -16.89 -0.44 -4.48
N GLU A 19 -16.82 0.39 -5.52
CA GLU A 19 -17.07 0.02 -6.91
C GLU A 19 -15.78 -0.10 -7.74
N LEU A 20 -14.62 0.22 -7.15
CA LEU A 20 -13.34 0.06 -7.83
C LEU A 20 -12.97 -1.44 -7.96
N PRO A 21 -12.29 -1.83 -9.06
CA PRO A 21 -11.89 -3.22 -9.25
C PRO A 21 -10.86 -3.64 -8.20
N GLN A 22 -10.99 -4.89 -7.75
CA GLN A 22 -10.10 -5.52 -6.80
C GLN A 22 -9.54 -6.82 -7.40
N SER A 23 -8.27 -7.10 -7.12
CA SER A 23 -7.59 -8.30 -7.59
C SER A 23 -6.57 -8.78 -6.56
N ASP A 24 -6.25 -10.07 -6.62
CA ASP A 24 -5.19 -10.69 -5.82
C ASP A 24 -3.84 -10.69 -6.55
N HIS A 25 -3.84 -10.35 -7.85
CA HIS A 25 -2.69 -10.39 -8.76
C HIS A 25 -1.88 -11.69 -8.68
N GLY A 26 -2.54 -12.83 -8.43
CA GLY A 26 -1.92 -14.14 -8.30
C GLY A 26 -1.41 -14.48 -6.89
N ASN A 27 -1.68 -13.63 -5.89
CA ASN A 27 -1.46 -13.94 -4.47
C ASN A 27 -2.82 -14.12 -3.78
N GLU A 28 -3.33 -15.36 -3.69
CA GLU A 28 -4.65 -15.70 -3.15
C GLU A 28 -4.95 -15.17 -1.73
N ARG A 29 -3.92 -14.73 -1.00
CA ARG A 29 -4.03 -14.16 0.35
C ARG A 29 -3.99 -12.63 0.38
N LEU A 30 -3.96 -11.98 -0.78
CA LEU A 30 -3.98 -10.54 -0.97
C LEU A 30 -5.29 -10.13 -1.63
N SER A 31 -5.82 -9.00 -1.19
CA SER A 31 -6.87 -8.29 -1.89
C SER A 31 -6.40 -6.85 -2.10
N HIS A 32 -6.11 -6.48 -3.34
CA HIS A 32 -5.48 -5.20 -3.70
C HIS A 32 -6.40 -4.36 -4.58
N MET A 33 -6.41 -3.06 -4.30
CA MET A 33 -7.10 -2.03 -5.06
C MET A 33 -6.23 -0.76 -5.13
N THR A 34 -6.01 -0.23 -6.33
CA THR A 34 -5.43 1.11 -6.51
C THR A 34 -6.54 2.15 -6.44
N VAL A 35 -6.57 2.94 -5.36
CA VAL A 35 -7.61 3.95 -5.10
C VAL A 35 -7.39 5.22 -5.92
N ALA A 36 -6.13 5.66 -6.00
CA ALA A 36 -5.67 6.77 -6.83
C ALA A 36 -4.23 6.47 -7.23
N GLY A 37 -3.92 6.44 -8.52
CA GLY A 37 -2.61 5.97 -8.98
C GLY A 37 -2.23 6.54 -10.33
N SER A 38 -0.98 6.34 -10.71
CA SER A 38 -0.41 7.05 -11.86
C SER A 38 -1.02 6.60 -13.18
N ILE A 39 -1.07 5.29 -13.41
CA ILE A 39 -1.57 4.72 -14.66
C ILE A 39 -3.09 4.84 -14.77
N LEU A 40 -3.82 4.50 -13.70
CA LEU A 40 -5.28 4.41 -13.73
C LEU A 40 -5.97 5.78 -13.57
N HIS A 41 -5.31 6.73 -12.90
CA HIS A 41 -5.95 7.97 -12.47
C HIS A 41 -5.11 9.24 -12.76
N GLY A 42 -3.96 9.11 -13.44
CA GLY A 42 -3.14 10.24 -13.87
C GLY A 42 -2.34 10.92 -12.74
N MET A 43 -2.22 10.28 -11.57
CA MET A 43 -1.42 10.82 -10.47
C MET A 43 0.07 10.86 -10.82
N LYS A 44 0.81 11.86 -10.32
CA LYS A 44 2.24 12.03 -10.67
C LYS A 44 3.18 11.97 -9.48
N GLU A 45 2.66 12.23 -8.27
CA GLU A 45 3.49 12.45 -7.08
C GLU A 45 3.14 11.49 -5.95
N VAL A 46 1.87 11.08 -5.85
CA VAL A 46 1.38 10.13 -4.84
C VAL A 46 0.51 9.06 -5.48
N GLU A 47 0.62 7.85 -4.96
CA GLU A 47 -0.24 6.72 -5.30
C GLU A 47 -0.76 6.08 -4.01
N VAL A 48 -2.03 5.69 -4.02
CA VAL A 48 -2.77 5.22 -2.85
C VAL A 48 -3.36 3.85 -3.15
N TRP A 49 -3.07 2.90 -2.27
CA TRP A 49 -3.58 1.54 -2.33
C TRP A 49 -4.45 1.23 -1.12
N LEU A 50 -5.44 0.36 -1.33
CA LEU A 50 -6.15 -0.33 -0.26
C LEU A 50 -5.85 -1.83 -0.38
N GLN A 51 -5.23 -2.38 0.66
CA GLN A 51 -4.81 -3.77 0.70
C GLN A 51 -5.36 -4.48 1.92
N THR A 52 -5.89 -5.68 1.71
CA THR A 52 -6.25 -6.61 2.80
C THR A 52 -5.42 -7.87 2.66
N PHE A 53 -4.85 -8.29 3.78
CA PHE A 53 -3.97 -9.45 3.90
C PHE A 53 -4.68 -10.51 4.74
N ALA A 54 -4.82 -11.73 4.21
CA ALA A 54 -5.38 -12.84 4.97
C ALA A 54 -4.45 -13.22 6.13
N PRO A 55 -4.96 -13.81 7.23
CA PRO A 55 -4.13 -14.22 8.36
C PRO A 55 -2.94 -15.09 7.93
N GLY A 56 -1.75 -14.76 8.45
CA GLY A 56 -0.49 -15.46 8.17
C GLY A 56 0.17 -15.14 6.83
N SER A 57 -0.44 -14.29 6.00
CA SER A 57 0.19 -13.84 4.75
C SER A 57 1.34 -12.86 5.00
N ARG A 58 2.23 -12.74 4.00
CA ARG A 58 3.40 -11.88 4.03
C ARG A 58 3.60 -11.26 2.65
N THR A 59 4.07 -10.02 2.63
CA THR A 59 4.68 -9.46 1.42
C THR A 59 6.04 -10.13 1.18
N PRO A 60 6.53 -10.15 -0.07
CA PRO A 60 7.94 -10.44 -0.32
C PRO A 60 8.84 -9.47 0.46
N ILE A 61 10.06 -9.89 0.78
CA ILE A 61 11.09 -8.97 1.27
C ILE A 61 11.51 -8.09 0.09
N HIS A 62 11.33 -6.78 0.21
CA HIS A 62 11.54 -5.86 -0.92
C HIS A 62 11.97 -4.45 -0.48
N ARG A 63 12.24 -3.59 -1.46
CA ARG A 63 12.53 -2.17 -1.29
C ARG A 63 12.07 -1.39 -2.52
N HIS A 64 11.86 -0.09 -2.36
CA HIS A 64 11.54 0.84 -3.44
C HIS A 64 12.18 2.21 -3.18
N SER A 65 12.49 2.93 -4.26
CA SER A 65 13.10 4.26 -4.20
C SER A 65 12.05 5.37 -4.08
N CYS A 66 11.10 5.18 -3.16
CA CYS A 66 10.09 6.14 -2.76
C CYS A 66 9.75 5.96 -1.27
N GLU A 67 9.16 6.97 -0.67
CA GLU A 67 8.55 6.85 0.66
C GLU A 67 7.25 6.05 0.55
N VAL A 68 6.97 5.23 1.56
CA VAL A 68 5.68 4.54 1.70
C VAL A 68 5.17 4.72 3.13
N VAL A 69 3.90 5.12 3.27
CA VAL A 69 3.22 5.30 4.54
C VAL A 69 2.07 4.33 4.64
N PHE A 70 2.01 3.59 5.75
CA PHE A 70 0.92 2.70 6.07
C PHE A 70 0.03 3.30 7.17
N ILE A 71 -1.27 3.10 7.01
CA ILE A 71 -2.29 3.38 8.03
C ILE A 71 -3.08 2.09 8.23
N VAL A 72 -2.99 1.51 9.42
CA VAL A 72 -3.66 0.23 9.70
C VAL A 72 -5.13 0.47 10.04
N LEU A 73 -6.01 0.23 9.07
CA LEU A 73 -7.45 0.45 9.24
C LEU A 73 -8.12 -0.62 10.12
N LYS A 74 -7.70 -1.89 9.99
CA LYS A 74 -8.23 -3.04 10.74
C LYS A 74 -7.16 -4.11 10.95
N GLY A 75 -7.31 -4.89 12.03
CA GLY A 75 -6.47 -6.04 12.34
C GLY A 75 -5.16 -5.67 13.05
N SER A 76 -4.21 -6.60 13.01
CA SER A 76 -2.87 -6.50 13.60
C SER A 76 -1.87 -7.38 12.82
N GLY A 77 -0.59 -7.12 13.00
CA GLY A 77 0.48 -7.87 12.34
C GLY A 77 1.86 -7.48 12.87
N ALA A 78 2.88 -7.81 12.07
CA ALA A 78 4.26 -7.46 12.34
C ALA A 78 4.87 -6.78 11.10
N PHE A 79 5.54 -5.65 11.32
CA PHE A 79 6.35 -4.95 10.34
C PHE A 79 7.83 -5.28 10.58
N PHE A 80 8.53 -5.73 9.55
CA PHE A 80 9.94 -6.07 9.60
C PHE A 80 10.73 -5.01 8.84
N LEU A 81 11.76 -4.43 9.47
CA LEU A 81 12.59 -3.40 8.84
C LEU A 81 14.07 -3.74 9.00
N ALA A 82 14.78 -3.77 7.89
CA ALA A 82 16.22 -3.87 7.84
C ALA A 82 16.79 -2.58 7.26
N SER A 83 17.66 -1.90 8.02
CA SER A 83 18.28 -0.67 7.54
C SER A 83 19.24 -0.96 6.39
N SER A 84 19.12 -0.16 5.34
CA SER A 84 20.05 -0.13 4.20
C SER A 84 21.47 0.33 4.58
N SER A 85 21.69 0.85 5.80
CA SER A 85 23.00 1.35 6.25
C SER A 85 24.05 0.26 6.52
N HIS A 86 23.69 -1.03 6.52
CA HIS A 86 24.56 -2.12 6.99
C HIS A 86 25.35 -2.87 5.90
N GLY A 87 25.46 -2.32 4.69
CA GLY A 87 26.25 -2.90 3.61
C GLY A 87 25.53 -4.01 2.83
N PRO A 88 26.24 -4.95 2.17
CA PRO A 88 25.65 -5.89 1.21
C PRO A 88 24.76 -6.99 1.83
N ASN A 89 24.78 -7.14 3.16
CA ASN A 89 24.03 -8.18 3.86
C ASN A 89 22.79 -7.56 4.53
N LEU A 90 21.63 -8.17 4.32
CA LEU A 90 20.31 -7.71 4.79
C LEU A 90 20.15 -7.60 6.32
N GLY A 91 21.18 -7.94 7.11
CA GLY A 91 21.10 -7.97 8.56
C GLY A 91 19.98 -8.88 9.09
N LYS A 92 19.70 -8.80 10.39
CA LYS A 92 18.47 -9.35 10.97
C LYS A 92 17.47 -8.19 11.03
N PRO A 93 16.26 -8.32 10.44
CA PRO A 93 15.28 -7.24 10.50
C PRO A 93 14.83 -7.02 11.95
N GLN A 94 14.57 -5.76 12.28
CA GLN A 94 13.86 -5.39 13.49
C GLN A 94 12.37 -5.62 13.27
N GLU A 95 11.71 -6.25 14.25
CA GLU A 95 10.27 -6.50 14.22
C GLU A 95 9.53 -5.45 15.06
N PHE A 96 8.46 -4.90 14.50
CA PHE A 96 7.57 -3.94 15.16
C PHE A 96 6.14 -4.46 15.12
N PRO A 97 5.41 -4.49 16.26
CA PRO A 97 4.00 -4.82 16.24
C PRO A 97 3.20 -3.69 15.59
N ILE A 98 2.25 -4.04 14.73
CA ILE A 98 1.27 -3.11 14.15
C ILE A 98 -0.14 -3.52 14.55
N PHE A 99 -0.99 -2.53 14.79
CA PHE A 99 -2.37 -2.73 15.26
C PHE A 99 -3.27 -1.64 14.68
N SER A 100 -4.59 -1.84 14.74
CA SER A 100 -5.56 -0.88 14.21
C SER A 100 -5.33 0.53 14.78
N ASN A 101 -5.43 1.55 13.94
CA ASN A 101 -5.14 2.95 14.24
C ASN A 101 -3.65 3.29 14.46
N SER A 102 -2.72 2.38 14.14
CA SER A 102 -1.30 2.69 14.03
C SER A 102 -0.95 3.23 12.63
N THR A 103 0.11 4.04 12.57
CA THR A 103 0.74 4.48 11.32
C THR A 103 2.25 4.30 11.41
N PHE A 104 2.86 3.98 10.29
CA PHE A 104 4.32 3.89 10.15
C PHE A 104 4.71 4.28 8.73
N HIS A 105 5.94 4.76 8.57
CA HIS A 105 6.52 5.02 7.26
C HIS A 105 7.77 4.18 7.07
N ILE A 106 8.03 3.82 5.83
CA ILE A 106 9.22 3.10 5.41
C ILE A 106 10.19 4.12 4.81
N PRO A 107 11.39 4.30 5.38
CA PRO A 107 12.40 5.16 4.79
C PRO A 107 12.74 4.73 3.36
N VAL A 108 13.09 5.71 2.52
CA VAL A 108 13.42 5.46 1.13
C VAL A 108 14.52 4.39 1.03
N ASN A 109 14.29 3.37 0.18
CA ASN A 109 15.19 2.25 -0.09
C ASN A 109 15.50 1.28 1.06
N ASP A 110 14.89 1.43 2.24
CA ASP A 110 15.04 0.42 3.30
C ASP A 110 14.31 -0.88 2.94
N VAL A 111 14.94 -1.99 3.33
CA VAL A 111 14.41 -3.33 3.06
C VAL A 111 13.41 -3.72 4.13
N HIS A 112 12.25 -4.22 3.70
CA HIS A 112 11.15 -4.59 4.58
C HIS A 112 10.38 -5.79 4.04
#